data_AF-A0A1G7ITP1-F1
#
_entry.id   AF-A0A1G7ITP1-F1
#
_cell.length_a   1.000
_cell.length_b   1.000
_cell.length_c   1.000
_cell.angle_alpha   90.00
_cell.angle_beta   90.00
_cell.angle_gamma   90.00
#
_symmetry.space_group_name_H-M   'P 1'
#
loop_
_entity.id
_entity.type
_entity.pdbx_description
1 polymer ?
#
loop_
_entity_poly.entity_id
_entity_poly.type
_entity_poly.pdbx_seq_one_letter_code
_entity_poly.pdbx_strand_id
1 'polypeptide(L)' 'MKRRKQFPGATAYFDRHGKRRWRFRKGGFSAELGSDYGSEDFVRRYEDAVNGHKTRGLIGADRTKPYSASQLVAL' A
#
# COMPACT_ATOMS: atom_id res chain seq x y z
N MET A 1 -3.87 -20.41 -17.51
CA MET A 1 -4.84 -19.39 -17.03
C MET A 1 -4.16 -18.49 -15.99
N LYS A 2 -4.05 -17.17 -16.25
CA LYS A 2 -3.57 -16.22 -15.22
C LYS A 2 -4.69 -16.05 -14.18
N ARG A 3 -4.51 -16.58 -12.97
CA ARG A 3 -5.42 -16.31 -11.86
C ARG A 3 -5.46 -14.79 -11.66
N ARG A 4 -6.63 -14.17 -11.86
CA ARG A 4 -6.83 -12.75 -11.56
C ARG A 4 -6.64 -12.61 -10.04
N LYS A 5 -5.59 -11.90 -9.64
CA LYS A 5 -5.38 -11.57 -8.23
C LYS A 5 -6.58 -10.73 -7.77
N GLN A 6 -7.13 -11.03 -6.59
CA GLN A 6 -8.26 -10.31 -6.02
C GLN A 6 -7.93 -8.81 -5.84
N PHE A 7 -6.68 -8.50 -5.48
CA PHE A 7 -6.16 -7.14 -5.38
C PHE A 7 -4.93 -6.97 -6.28
N PRO A 8 -5.10 -6.59 -7.56
CA PRO A 8 -3.98 -6.32 -8.45
C PRO A 8 -3.08 -5.20 -7.91
N GLY A 9 -1.76 -5.39 -7.92
CA GLY A 9 -0.79 -4.43 -7.41
C GLY A 9 -0.52 -4.54 -5.90
N ALA A 10 -1.35 -5.26 -5.14
CA ALA A 10 -1.04 -5.59 -3.76
C ALA A 10 0.05 -6.66 -3.69
N THR A 11 1.12 -6.37 -2.97
CA THR A 11 2.28 -7.27 -2.79
C THR A 11 2.65 -7.33 -1.31
N ALA A 12 2.90 -8.53 -0.81
CA ALA A 12 3.37 -8.74 0.55
C ALA A 12 4.88 -8.48 0.67
N TYR A 13 5.31 -7.99 1.81
CA TYR A 13 6.72 -7.92 2.22
C TYR A 13 6.83 -8.20 3.72
N PHE A 14 8.02 -8.62 4.15
CA PHE A 14 8.32 -8.82 5.56
C PHE A 14 9.04 -7.59 6.08
N ASP A 15 8.61 -7.11 7.25
CA ASP A 15 9.33 -6.08 7.99
C ASP A 15 10.63 -6.65 8.60
N ARG A 16 11.48 -5.79 9.15
CA ARG A 16 12.71 -6.15 9.89
C ARG A 16 12.47 -7.12 11.05
N HIS A 17 11.24 -7.17 11.54
CA HIS A 17 10.79 -8.08 12.62
C HIS A 17 10.10 -9.36 12.10
N GLY A 18 10.14 -9.62 10.79
CA GLY A 18 9.49 -10.80 10.20
C GLY A 18 7.96 -10.72 10.11
N LYS A 19 7.36 -9.58 10.45
CA LYS A 19 5.90 -9.38 10.32
C LYS A 19 5.53 -9.16 8.86
N ARG A 20 4.58 -9.95 8.35
CA ARG A 20 4.04 -9.79 6.99
C ARG A 20 3.18 -8.53 6.92
N ARG A 21 3.55 -7.62 6.02
CA ARG A 21 2.79 -6.43 5.65
C ARG A 21 2.50 -6.44 4.16
N TRP A 22 1.54 -5.63 3.76
CA TRP A 22 1.08 -5.47 2.40
C TRP A 22 1.22 -4.04 1.95
N ARG A 23 1.71 -3.88 0.73
CA ARG A 23 1.76 -2.59 0.03
C ARG A 23 1.12 -2.71 -1.34
N PHE A 24 0.48 -1.64 -1.78
CA PHE A 24 0.10 -1.46 -3.16
C PHE A 24 1.28 -0.85 -3.92
N ARG A 25 1.66 -1.42 -5.07
CA ARG A 25 2.67 -0.84 -5.95
C ARG A 25 2.22 -0.91 -7.40
N LYS A 26 2.14 0.25 -8.06
CA LYS A 26 1.80 0.36 -9.48
C LYS A 26 2.35 1.67 -10.04
N GLY A 27 2.97 1.65 -11.22
CA GLY A 27 3.38 2.88 -11.93
C GLY A 27 4.26 3.85 -11.13
N GLY A 28 5.16 3.36 -10.26
CA GLY A 28 5.99 4.20 -9.39
C GLY A 28 5.28 4.72 -8.13
N PHE A 29 3.97 4.50 -7.98
CA PHE A 29 3.23 4.76 -6.76
C PHE A 29 3.33 3.58 -5.79
N SER A 30 3.51 3.90 -4.51
CA SER A 30 3.45 2.94 -3.41
C SER A 30 2.56 3.45 -2.28
N ALA A 31 1.73 2.58 -1.72
CA ALA A 31 0.92 2.87 -0.53
C ALA A 31 0.87 1.65 0.40
N GLU A 32 0.86 1.91 1.71
CA GLU A 32 0.75 0.87 2.73
C GLU A 32 -0.70 0.43 2.90
N LEU A 33 -0.94 -0.89 2.85
CA LEU A 33 -2.28 -1.50 2.99
C LEU A 33 -2.48 -2.14 4.38
N GLY A 34 -1.41 -2.31 5.16
CA GLY A 34 -1.45 -2.92 6.48
C GLY A 34 -1.03 -4.39 6.49
N SER A 35 -1.28 -5.10 7.59
CA SER A 35 -0.94 -6.53 7.75
C SER A 35 -2.05 -7.49 7.31
N ASP A 36 -3.30 -7.04 7.39
CA ASP A 36 -4.48 -7.91 7.38
C ASP A 36 -5.13 -7.95 6.00
N TYR A 37 -4.69 -8.89 5.17
CA TYR A 37 -5.15 -9.04 3.79
C TYR A 37 -6.66 -9.30 3.72
N GLY A 38 -7.38 -8.46 2.97
CA GLY A 38 -8.82 -8.60 2.77
C GLY A 38 -9.69 -8.15 3.95
N SER A 39 -9.11 -7.57 4.99
CA SER A 39 -9.88 -6.84 6.01
C SER A 39 -10.56 -5.62 5.39
N GLU A 40 -11.66 -5.15 5.98
CA GLU A 40 -12.35 -3.92 5.52
C GLU A 40 -11.40 -2.72 5.45
N ASP A 41 -10.53 -2.64 6.44
CA ASP A 41 -9.51 -1.61 6.59
C ASP A 41 -8.41 -1.72 5.51
N PHE A 42 -8.10 -2.93 5.06
CA PHE A 42 -7.22 -3.20 3.91
C PHE A 42 -7.91 -2.83 2.59
N VAL A 43 -9.18 -3.21 2.41
CA VAL A 43 -9.96 -2.93 1.20
C VAL A 43 -10.10 -1.42 1.02
N ARG A 44 -10.45 -0.70 2.07
CA ARG A 44 -10.54 0.77 2.06
C ARG A 44 -9.22 1.43 1.67
N ARG A 45 -8.11 1.04 2.32
CA ARG A 45 -6.77 1.56 1.96
C ARG A 45 -6.37 1.18 0.53
N TYR A 46 -6.76 0.01 0.06
CA TYR A 46 -6.51 -0.45 -1.31
C TYR A 46 -7.26 0.41 -2.33
N GLU A 47 -8.54 0.68 -2.09
CA GLU A 47 -9.35 1.55 -2.94
C GLU A 47 -8.80 2.98 -2.96
N ASP A 48 -8.45 3.53 -1.79
CA ASP A 48 -7.78 4.83 -1.66
C ASP A 48 -6.47 4.87 -2.46
N ALA A 49 -5.67 3.80 -2.41
CA ALA A 49 -4.41 3.68 -3.14
C ALA A 49 -4.62 3.57 -4.67
N VAL A 50 -5.63 2.81 -5.11
CA VAL A 50 -5.98 2.68 -6.53
C VAL A 50 -6.50 4.01 -7.09
N ASN A 51 -7.36 4.69 -6.35
CA ASN A 51 -7.86 6.01 -6.71
C ASN A 51 -6.71 7.02 -6.73
N GLY A 52 -5.89 7.05 -5.67
CA GLY A 52 -4.72 7.92 -5.56
C GLY A 52 -3.73 7.70 -6.70
N HIS A 53 -3.47 6.46 -7.13
CA HIS A 53 -2.65 6.17 -8.30
C HIS A 53 -3.25 6.73 -9.60
N LYS A 54 -4.57 6.58 -9.81
CA LYS A 54 -5.25 7.14 -10.99
C LYS A 54 -5.11 8.67 -11.02
N THR A 55 -5.27 9.33 -9.87
CA THR A 55 -5.15 10.79 -9.76
C THR A 55 -3.71 11.27 -9.86
N ARG A 56 -2.75 10.51 -9.30
CA ARG A 56 -1.31 10.86 -9.34
C ARG A 56 -0.69 10.64 -10.72
N GLY A 57 -1.27 9.79 -11.57
CA GLY A 57 -0.96 9.75 -13.00
C GLY A 57 -1.20 11.08 -13.72
N LEU A 58 -2.00 11.99 -13.13
CA LEU A 58 -2.24 13.36 -13.62
C LEU A 58 -1.41 14.41 -12.87
N ILE A 59 -0.89 14.09 -11.68
CA ILE A 59 -0.21 15.01 -10.76
C ILE A 59 1.05 14.30 -10.27
N GLY A 60 2.09 14.29 -11.08
CA GLY A 60 3.33 13.59 -10.78
C GLY A 60 3.93 13.99 -9.42
N ALA A 61 4.53 12.99 -8.78
CA ALA A 61 5.68 13.11 -7.89
C ALA A 61 5.55 13.81 -6.51
N ASP A 62 4.49 14.52 -6.17
CA ASP A 62 4.49 15.27 -4.90
C ASP A 62 3.67 14.59 -3.79
N ARG A 63 4.14 14.62 -2.55
CA ARG A 63 3.45 14.16 -1.31
C ARG A 63 3.42 12.66 -1.02
N THR A 64 4.58 12.10 -0.66
CA THR A 64 4.63 11.16 0.47
C THR A 64 4.04 11.88 1.67
N LYS A 65 2.79 11.57 2.04
CA LYS A 65 2.19 12.10 3.27
C LYS A 65 3.03 11.61 4.47
N PRO A 66 3.40 12.49 5.42
CA PRO A 66 3.96 12.05 6.69
C PRO A 66 2.87 11.25 7.43
N TYR A 67 3.26 10.31 8.30
CA TYR A 67 2.40 9.34 9.02
C TYR A 67 2.00 8.07 8.25
N SER A 68 2.98 7.25 7.83
CA SER A 68 2.72 5.82 7.65
C SER A 68 3.82 4.97 8.31
N ALA A 69 3.46 4.42 9.47
CA ALA A 69 4.06 3.25 10.12
C ALA A 69 5.59 3.21 10.30
N SER A 70 6.21 4.33 10.67
CA SER A 70 7.50 4.37 11.38
C SER A 70 7.42 5.39 12.53
N GLN A 71 6.61 5.07 13.53
CA GLN A 71 6.79 5.61 14.87
C GLN A 71 7.22 4.44 15.75
N LEU A 72 8.52 4.16 15.76
CA LEU A 72 9.21 3.38 16.80
C LEU A 72 10.70 3.55 16.54
N VAL A 73 11.24 4.68 16.99
CA VAL A 73 12.58 4.92 17.56
C VAL A 73 12.57 6.36 18.12
N ALA A 74 13.10 6.50 19.34
CA ALA A 74 13.40 7.71 20.11
C ALA A 74 12.26 8.34 20.94
N LEU A 75 12.10 7.87 22.18
CA LEU A 75 12.77 8.50 23.32
C LEU A 75 13.28 7.41 24.28
#